data_AF-A0A9E4PPU8-F1
#
_entry.id   AF-A0A9E4PPU8-F1
#
_cell.length_a   1.000
_cell.length_b   1.000
_cell.length_c   1.000
_cell.angle_alpha   90.00
_cell.angle_beta   90.00
_cell.angle_gamma   90.00
#
_symmetry.space_group_name_H-M   'P 1'
#
loop_
_entity.id
_entity.type
_entity.pdbx_description
1 polymer ?
#
loop_
_entity_poly.entity_id
_entity_poly.type
_entity_poly.pdbx_seq_one_letter_code
_entity_poly.pdbx_strand_id
1 'polypeptide(L)'
;ILRVGFELAQSRRGKLASVDKANVLECSRLWRQTASRLAPEYPTVELEHVLVDSCAMHLIQQPARFDVIVSENTFGDILSDEASVLAGSMGLLPSASLAGVPMEGRLTPGFYEPIHGTAPDIAGQGIANPIGSILSAAMMVRYSLGLTEEAVCMELAVDQVLMDGFRTADIAVQDSKLVGSQEMGDRIVAALESSR
;
A
#
# COMPACT_ATOMS: atom_id res chain seq x y z
N ILE A 1 3.91 14.68 6.91
CA ILE A 1 3.41 13.29 6.99
C ILE A 1 2.03 13.17 7.65
N LEU A 2 1.77 13.72 8.85
CA LEU A 2 0.44 13.61 9.48
C LEU A 2 -0.72 14.06 8.58
N ARG A 3 -0.59 15.20 7.90
CA ARG A 3 -1.58 15.67 6.90
C ARG A 3 -1.81 14.65 5.76
N VAL A 4 -0.76 13.98 5.29
CA VAL A 4 -0.88 12.89 4.29
C VAL A 4 -1.75 11.77 4.86
N GLY A 5 -1.49 11.34 6.10
CA GLY A 5 -2.30 10.31 6.77
C GLY A 5 -3.78 10.70 6.87
N PHE A 6 -4.07 11.95 7.21
CA PHE A 6 -5.44 12.46 7.28
C PHE A 6 -6.14 12.49 5.91
N GLU A 7 -5.50 13.01 4.87
CA GLU A 7 -6.07 13.06 3.50
C GLU A 7 -6.30 11.65 2.93
N LEU A 8 -5.37 10.72 3.19
CA LEU A 8 -5.54 9.32 2.81
C LEU A 8 -6.68 8.66 3.58
N ALA A 9 -6.82 8.93 4.88
CA ALA A 9 -7.94 8.38 5.66
C ALA A 9 -9.29 8.95 5.18
N GLN A 10 -9.33 10.24 4.83
CA GLN A 10 -10.53 10.91 4.33
C GLN A 10 -11.03 10.35 3.00
N SER A 11 -10.13 9.95 2.10
CA SER A 11 -10.48 9.30 0.83
C SER A 11 -10.79 7.80 0.95
N ARG A 12 -10.74 7.24 2.17
CA ARG A 12 -10.96 5.82 2.45
C ARG A 12 -12.11 5.62 3.44
N ARG A 13 -11.92 4.85 4.52
CA ARG A 13 -12.96 4.53 5.51
C ARG A 13 -13.03 5.57 6.64
N GLY A 14 -12.28 6.67 6.53
CA GLY A 14 -12.30 7.76 7.49
C GLY A 14 -11.64 7.41 8.82
N LYS A 15 -10.70 6.47 8.87
CA LYS A 15 -10.03 6.07 10.12
C LYS A 15 -8.51 6.22 10.02
N LEU A 16 -7.91 6.92 10.98
CA LEU A 16 -6.48 7.15 11.07
C LEU A 16 -5.93 6.65 12.42
N ALA A 17 -5.05 5.67 12.37
CA ALA A 17 -4.27 5.22 13.52
C ALA A 17 -2.91 5.93 13.54
N SER A 18 -2.72 6.84 14.50
CA SER A 18 -1.43 7.48 14.79
C SER A 18 -0.62 6.60 15.73
N VAL A 19 0.44 6.00 15.21
CA VAL A 19 1.30 5.06 15.96
C VAL A 19 2.52 5.78 16.52
N ASP A 20 2.79 5.56 17.81
CA ASP A 20 3.90 6.19 18.52
C ASP A 20 4.39 5.37 19.74
N LYS A 21 5.35 5.91 20.50
CA LYS A 21 5.74 5.40 21.84
C LYS A 21 5.67 6.50 22.90
N ALA A 22 4.57 7.25 22.96
CA ALA A 22 4.45 8.47 23.79
C ALA A 22 4.51 8.22 25.31
N ASN A 23 4.34 6.98 25.76
CA ASN A 23 4.55 6.61 27.16
C ASN A 23 6.03 6.63 27.57
N VAL A 24 6.96 6.55 26.62
CA VAL A 24 8.41 6.55 26.88
C VAL A 24 9.10 7.75 26.21
N LEU A 25 8.89 7.96 24.90
CA LEU A 25 9.69 8.88 24.10
C LEU A 25 9.07 10.28 23.99
N GLU A 26 9.86 11.32 24.26
CA GLU A 26 9.46 12.72 24.11
C GLU A 26 9.12 13.08 22.66
N CYS A 27 9.87 12.56 21.67
CA CYS A 27 9.57 12.76 20.26
C CYS A 27 8.18 12.21 19.90
N SER A 28 7.82 11.06 20.44
CA SER A 28 6.49 10.46 20.29
C SER A 28 5.39 11.27 20.99
N ARG A 29 5.68 11.92 22.13
CA ARG A 29 4.72 12.85 22.77
C ARG A 29 4.46 14.07 21.88
N LEU A 30 5.50 14.64 21.28
CA LEU A 30 5.35 15.74 20.32
C LEU A 30 4.57 15.32 19.07
N TRP A 31 4.85 14.12 18.54
CA TRP A 31 4.09 13.52 17.45
C TRP A 31 2.60 13.44 17.78
N ARG A 32 2.26 12.82 18.92
CA ARG A 32 0.87 12.67 19.40
C ARG A 32 0.17 14.01 19.58
N GLN A 33 0.84 14.98 20.20
CA GLN A 33 0.30 16.35 20.36
C GLN A 33 0.02 17.00 19.00
N THR A 34 0.91 16.81 18.03
CA THR A 34 0.75 17.36 16.68
C THR A 34 -0.41 16.69 15.94
N ALA A 35 -0.53 15.37 16.02
CA ALA A 35 -1.65 14.62 15.44
C ALA A 35 -3.00 15.07 16.03
N SER A 36 -3.09 15.17 17.36
CA SER A 36 -4.29 15.67 18.05
C SER A 36 -4.62 17.12 17.70
N ARG A 37 -3.61 17.97 17.49
CA ARG A 37 -3.81 19.38 17.08
C ARG A 37 -4.35 19.51 15.65
N LEU A 38 -3.98 18.58 14.76
CA LEU A 38 -4.46 18.56 13.38
C LEU A 38 -5.86 17.95 13.23
N ALA A 39 -6.28 17.06 14.14
CA ALA A 39 -7.55 16.36 14.06
C ALA A 39 -8.78 17.26 13.83
N PRO A 40 -8.91 18.45 14.47
CA PRO A 40 -10.04 19.36 14.22
C PRO A 40 -10.12 19.89 12.78
N GLU A 41 -9.02 19.86 12.02
CA GLU A 41 -9.00 20.25 10.60
C GLU A 41 -9.62 19.15 9.69
N TYR A 42 -9.79 17.92 10.19
CA TYR A 42 -10.34 16.77 9.47
C TYR A 42 -11.50 16.13 10.25
N PRO A 43 -12.64 16.82 10.40
CA PRO A 43 -13.74 16.40 11.29
C PRO A 43 -14.42 15.09 10.87
N THR A 44 -14.21 14.64 9.63
CA THR A 44 -14.74 13.37 9.11
C THR A 44 -13.81 12.18 9.36
N VAL A 45 -12.62 12.41 9.91
CA VAL A 45 -11.63 11.36 10.17
C VAL A 45 -11.59 11.03 11.67
N GLU A 46 -11.86 9.77 12.00
CA GLU A 46 -11.69 9.21 13.33
C GLU A 46 -10.19 8.99 13.59
N LEU A 47 -9.60 9.81 14.47
CA LEU A 47 -8.22 9.66 14.93
C LEU A 47 -8.16 8.75 16.16
N GLU A 48 -7.40 7.66 16.09
CA GLU A 48 -6.97 6.88 17.24
C GLU A 48 -5.45 6.96 17.45
N HIS A 49 -5.01 6.89 18.71
CA HIS A 49 -3.58 6.81 19.05
C HIS A 49 -3.25 5.41 19.55
N VAL A 50 -2.25 4.78 18.94
CA VAL A 50 -1.87 3.39 19.24
C VAL A 50 -0.39 3.35 19.60
N LEU A 51 -0.02 2.62 20.65
CA LEU A 51 1.39 2.40 20.95
C LEU A 51 1.96 1.36 19.98
N VAL A 52 3.19 1.54 19.51
CA VAL A 52 3.83 0.69 18.48
C VAL A 52 3.83 -0.80 18.83
N ASP A 53 4.04 -1.15 20.10
CA ASP A 53 3.99 -2.54 20.58
C ASP A 53 2.57 -3.12 20.53
N SER A 54 1.57 -2.32 20.91
CA SER A 54 0.16 -2.72 20.74
C SER A 54 -0.23 -2.79 19.26
N CYS A 55 0.29 -1.91 18.42
CA CYS A 55 0.03 -1.91 16.98
C CYS A 55 0.53 -3.21 16.33
N ALA A 56 1.75 -3.64 16.64
CA ALA A 56 2.30 -4.90 16.16
C ALA A 56 1.39 -6.09 16.53
N MET A 57 1.01 -6.19 17.82
CA MET A 57 0.06 -7.23 18.25
C MET A 57 -1.28 -7.17 17.52
N HIS A 58 -1.83 -5.97 17.30
CA HIS A 58 -3.11 -5.78 16.64
C HIS A 58 -3.07 -6.08 15.15
N LEU A 59 -1.95 -5.84 14.46
CA LEU A 59 -1.78 -6.22 13.06
C LEU A 59 -1.95 -7.73 12.89
N ILE A 60 -1.42 -8.53 13.81
CA ILE A 60 -1.58 -9.99 13.77
C ILE A 60 -3.00 -10.41 14.17
N GLN A 61 -3.53 -9.88 15.28
CA GLN A 61 -4.78 -10.37 15.87
C GLN A 61 -6.03 -9.90 15.15
N GLN A 62 -6.01 -8.67 14.63
CA GLN A 62 -7.19 -8.00 14.08
C GLN A 62 -6.83 -7.00 12.96
N PRO A 63 -6.09 -7.40 11.91
CA PRO A 63 -5.59 -6.48 10.88
C PRO A 63 -6.69 -5.66 10.20
N ALA A 64 -7.86 -6.26 10.00
CA ALA A 64 -9.00 -5.63 9.30
C ALA A 64 -9.54 -4.37 9.99
N ARG A 65 -9.20 -4.13 11.27
CA ARG A 65 -9.59 -2.92 12.02
C ARG A 65 -8.94 -1.65 11.45
N PHE A 66 -7.73 -1.76 10.90
CA PHE A 66 -6.92 -0.61 10.49
C PHE A 66 -7.29 -0.18 9.07
N ASP A 67 -7.44 1.13 8.86
CA ASP A 67 -7.61 1.73 7.54
C ASP A 67 -6.34 2.42 7.07
N VAL A 68 -5.94 3.51 7.74
CA VAL A 68 -4.66 4.19 7.51
C VAL A 68 -3.86 4.21 8.80
N ILE A 69 -2.60 3.78 8.72
CA ILE A 69 -1.63 3.89 9.80
C ILE A 69 -0.63 4.99 9.43
N VAL A 70 -0.37 5.91 10.36
CA VAL A 70 0.68 6.93 10.23
C VAL A 70 1.64 6.81 11.40
N SER A 71 2.93 6.76 11.10
CA SER A 71 3.98 6.55 12.10
C SER A 71 5.25 7.32 11.72
N GLU A 72 6.21 7.37 12.64
CA GLU A 72 7.57 7.81 12.30
C GLU A 72 8.31 6.78 11.43
N ASN A 73 9.50 7.12 10.95
CA ASN A 73 10.24 6.32 9.99
C ASN A 73 10.55 4.89 10.52
N THR A 74 11.22 4.76 11.66
CA THR A 74 11.65 3.44 12.19
C THR A 74 10.47 2.55 12.56
N PHE A 75 9.42 3.10 13.16
CA PHE A 75 8.22 2.30 13.46
C PHE A 75 7.45 1.96 12.19
N GLY A 76 7.40 2.87 11.22
CA GLY A 76 6.80 2.64 9.91
C GLY A 76 7.45 1.46 9.19
N ASP A 77 8.78 1.46 9.11
CA ASP A 77 9.61 0.40 8.50
C ASP A 77 9.29 -0.99 9.07
N ILE A 78 9.31 -1.12 10.40
CA ILE A 78 9.02 -2.38 11.09
C ILE A 78 7.57 -2.84 10.85
N LEU A 79 6.60 -1.92 10.99
CA LEU A 79 5.18 -2.27 10.87
C LEU A 79 4.75 -2.54 9.43
N SER A 80 5.35 -1.87 8.44
CA SER A 80 5.06 -2.13 7.03
C SER A 80 5.54 -3.50 6.61
N ASP A 81 6.72 -3.94 7.08
CA ASP A 81 7.23 -5.28 6.82
C ASP A 81 6.36 -6.34 7.51
N GLU A 82 5.96 -6.11 8.76
CA GLU A 82 5.03 -6.99 9.47
C GLU A 82 3.69 -7.13 8.72
N ALA A 83 3.12 -6.02 8.27
CA ALA A 83 1.88 -6.01 7.49
C ALA A 83 2.04 -6.71 6.13
N SER A 84 3.21 -6.62 5.51
CA SER A 84 3.48 -7.22 4.20
C SER A 84 3.37 -8.76 4.22
N VAL A 85 3.80 -9.39 5.33
CA VAL A 85 3.72 -10.83 5.51
C VAL A 85 2.27 -11.30 5.64
N LEU A 86 1.42 -10.49 6.28
CA LEU A 86 -0.01 -10.81 6.43
C LEU A 86 -0.77 -10.80 5.11
N ALA A 87 -0.29 -10.03 4.12
CA ALA A 87 -0.88 -9.99 2.77
C ALA A 87 -0.58 -11.25 1.94
N GLY A 88 0.32 -12.12 2.41
CA GLY A 88 0.59 -13.43 1.82
C GLY A 88 1.69 -13.48 0.75
N SER A 89 1.97 -12.37 0.03
CA SER A 89 3.16 -12.26 -0.82
C SER A 89 3.65 -10.82 -0.96
N MET A 90 4.95 -10.61 -0.74
CA MET A 90 5.63 -9.35 -1.02
C MET A 90 5.62 -9.00 -2.52
N GLY A 91 5.53 -9.99 -3.42
CA GLY A 91 5.51 -9.79 -4.87
C GLY A 91 4.28 -9.01 -5.37
N LEU A 92 3.22 -8.95 -4.57
CA LEU A 92 1.98 -8.23 -4.89
C LEU A 92 1.99 -6.76 -4.45
N LEU A 93 2.91 -6.36 -3.57
CA LEU A 93 2.75 -5.15 -2.79
C LEU A 93 3.42 -3.94 -3.46
N PRO A 94 2.65 -2.92 -3.87
CA PRO A 94 3.17 -1.67 -4.41
C PRO A 94 3.59 -0.69 -3.31
N SER A 95 4.34 0.35 -3.68
CA SER A 95 4.64 1.47 -2.78
C SER A 95 4.79 2.81 -3.52
N ALA A 96 4.63 3.89 -2.76
CA ALA A 96 4.78 5.26 -3.24
C ALA A 96 5.43 6.16 -2.16
N SER A 97 6.50 6.83 -2.55
CA SER A 97 7.18 7.88 -1.78
C SER A 97 6.83 9.25 -2.36
N LEU A 98 5.81 9.89 -1.80
CA LEU A 98 5.24 11.15 -2.30
C LEU A 98 5.99 12.38 -1.79
N ALA A 99 6.27 13.34 -2.68
CA ALA A 99 6.93 14.61 -2.36
C ALA A 99 5.97 15.69 -1.81
N GLY A 100 4.76 15.32 -1.41
CA GLY A 100 3.71 16.24 -0.98
C GLY A 100 2.51 15.54 -0.35
N VAL A 101 1.50 16.35 -0.02
CA VAL A 101 0.22 15.85 0.49
C VAL A 101 -0.66 15.50 -0.72
N PRO A 102 -1.01 14.21 -0.94
CA PRO A 102 -1.91 13.84 -2.02
C PRO A 102 -3.30 14.38 -1.72
N MET A 103 -3.87 15.13 -2.65
CA MET A 103 -5.23 15.65 -2.57
C MET A 103 -5.89 15.47 -3.94
N GLU A 104 -7.19 15.25 -3.95
CA GLU A 104 -7.95 15.15 -5.20
C GLU A 104 -7.77 16.42 -6.04
N GLY A 105 -7.56 16.25 -7.35
CA GLY A 105 -7.27 17.36 -8.26
C GLY A 105 -5.87 17.98 -8.12
N ARG A 106 -5.02 17.47 -7.22
CA ARG A 106 -3.64 17.96 -7.04
C ARG A 106 -2.62 16.90 -7.43
N LEU A 107 -1.89 17.16 -8.52
CA LEU A 107 -0.75 16.35 -8.91
C LEU A 107 0.33 16.39 -7.83
N THR A 108 0.73 15.22 -7.38
CA THR A 108 1.73 15.04 -6.33
C THR A 108 2.85 14.17 -6.88
N PRO A 109 4.00 14.76 -7.26
CA PRO A 109 5.17 13.99 -7.69
C PRO A 109 5.58 12.99 -6.62
N GLY A 110 6.11 11.85 -7.05
CA GLY A 110 6.55 10.80 -6.15
C GLY A 110 7.51 9.83 -6.84
N PHE A 111 8.12 8.99 -6.03
CA PHE A 111 8.89 7.83 -6.44
C PHE A 111 8.06 6.58 -6.18
N TYR A 112 8.02 5.65 -7.15
CA TYR A 112 7.13 4.49 -7.12
C TYR A 112 7.94 3.24 -7.40
N GLU A 113 7.85 2.26 -6.51
CA GLU A 113 8.60 1.01 -6.58
C GLU A 113 7.79 -0.13 -5.94
N PRO A 114 7.95 -1.38 -6.37
CA PRO A 114 7.46 -2.51 -5.57
C PRO A 114 8.27 -2.61 -4.27
N ILE A 115 7.70 -3.17 -3.21
CA ILE A 115 8.46 -3.37 -1.96
C ILE A 115 9.41 -4.58 -2.01
N HIS A 116 9.20 -5.50 -2.96
CA HIS A 116 10.03 -6.69 -3.05
C HIS A 116 11.46 -6.32 -3.48
N GLY A 117 12.45 -7.07 -3.00
CA GLY A 117 13.85 -6.89 -3.39
C GLY A 117 14.13 -7.31 -4.83
N THR A 118 15.43 -7.32 -5.18
CA THR A 118 15.90 -7.63 -6.54
C THR A 118 15.81 -9.11 -6.92
N ALA A 119 15.64 -10.01 -5.95
CA ALA A 119 15.56 -11.47 -6.15
C ALA A 119 16.62 -12.02 -7.14
N PRO A 120 17.93 -11.86 -6.83
CA PRO A 120 19.02 -12.13 -7.77
C PRO A 120 19.11 -13.61 -8.18
N ASP A 121 18.59 -14.51 -7.36
CA ASP A 121 18.51 -15.95 -7.58
C ASP A 121 17.58 -16.35 -8.73
N ILE A 122 16.56 -15.51 -9.05
CA ILE A 122 15.61 -15.75 -10.14
C ILE A 122 15.78 -14.82 -11.34
N ALA A 123 16.81 -13.95 -11.31
CA ALA A 123 17.08 -12.99 -12.37
C ALA A 123 17.29 -13.70 -13.73
N GLY A 124 16.56 -13.22 -14.75
CA GLY A 124 16.63 -13.78 -16.11
C GLY A 124 15.89 -15.11 -16.32
N GLN A 125 15.23 -15.66 -15.29
CA GLN A 125 14.50 -16.93 -15.41
C GLN A 125 13.03 -16.74 -15.84
N GLY A 126 12.54 -15.50 -15.90
CA GLY A 126 11.17 -15.19 -16.33
C GLY A 126 10.08 -15.63 -15.35
N ILE A 127 10.41 -15.78 -14.06
CA ILE A 127 9.49 -16.24 -13.01
C ILE A 127 9.20 -15.17 -11.93
N ALA A 128 9.75 -13.96 -12.08
CA ALA A 128 9.47 -12.85 -11.19
C ALA A 128 8.00 -12.40 -11.28
N ASN A 129 7.42 -11.96 -10.16
CA ASN A 129 6.06 -11.43 -10.14
C ASN A 129 6.05 -9.95 -10.56
N PRO A 130 5.41 -9.57 -11.68
CA PRO A 130 5.39 -8.17 -12.12
C PRO A 130 4.32 -7.33 -11.40
N ILE A 131 3.41 -7.94 -10.63
CA ILE A 131 2.20 -7.28 -10.11
C ILE A 131 2.55 -6.09 -9.21
N GLY A 132 3.48 -6.23 -8.26
CA GLY A 132 3.89 -5.13 -7.40
C GLY A 132 4.36 -3.90 -8.18
N SER A 133 5.14 -4.12 -9.26
CA SER A 133 5.61 -3.03 -10.12
C SER A 133 4.47 -2.39 -10.91
N ILE A 134 3.54 -3.19 -11.43
CA ILE A 134 2.36 -2.71 -12.17
C ILE A 134 1.45 -1.87 -11.25
N LEU A 135 1.20 -2.33 -10.02
CA LEU A 135 0.39 -1.60 -9.05
C LEU A 135 1.11 -0.33 -8.54
N SER A 136 2.44 -0.32 -8.48
CA SER A 136 3.20 0.91 -8.22
C SER A 136 3.06 1.91 -9.37
N ALA A 137 3.00 1.43 -10.62
CA ALA A 137 2.66 2.29 -11.75
C ALA A 137 1.21 2.80 -11.68
N ALA A 138 0.25 1.99 -11.20
CA ALA A 138 -1.11 2.45 -10.95
C ALA A 138 -1.15 3.58 -9.90
N MET A 139 -0.36 3.47 -8.82
CA MET A 139 -0.19 4.58 -7.86
C MET A 139 0.40 5.83 -8.50
N MET A 140 1.36 5.70 -9.42
CA MET A 140 1.90 6.83 -10.18
C MET A 140 0.84 7.52 -11.03
N VAL A 141 0.06 6.73 -11.78
CA VAL A 141 -1.04 7.21 -12.61
C VAL A 141 -2.08 7.97 -11.75
N ARG A 142 -2.39 7.44 -10.57
CA ARG A 142 -3.28 8.08 -9.59
C ARG A 142 -2.72 9.40 -9.05
N TYR A 143 -1.54 9.38 -8.42
CA TYR A 143 -1.04 10.51 -7.62
C TYR A 143 -0.26 11.53 -8.44
N SER A 144 0.62 11.09 -9.34
CA SER A 144 1.46 12.00 -10.14
C SER A 144 0.77 12.50 -11.40
N LEU A 145 -0.15 11.73 -11.98
CA LEU A 145 -0.83 12.08 -13.24
C LEU A 145 -2.29 12.52 -13.03
N GLY A 146 -2.87 12.28 -11.85
CA GLY A 146 -4.25 12.67 -11.53
C GLY A 146 -5.31 11.82 -12.24
N LEU A 147 -4.91 10.69 -12.82
CA LEU A 147 -5.73 9.80 -13.64
C LEU A 147 -6.29 8.69 -12.76
N THR A 148 -7.24 9.06 -11.90
CA THR A 148 -7.79 8.15 -10.88
C THR A 148 -8.59 7.01 -11.50
N GLU A 149 -9.36 7.27 -12.55
CA GLU A 149 -10.16 6.25 -13.23
C GLU A 149 -9.27 5.22 -13.92
N GLU A 150 -8.22 5.67 -14.60
CA GLU A 150 -7.26 4.80 -15.29
C GLU A 150 -6.46 3.94 -14.30
N ALA A 151 -6.08 4.51 -13.14
CA ALA A 151 -5.44 3.74 -12.08
C ALA A 151 -6.36 2.63 -11.54
N VAL A 152 -7.66 2.91 -11.37
CA VAL A 152 -8.66 1.91 -10.97
C VAL A 152 -8.79 0.81 -12.03
N CYS A 153 -8.77 1.15 -13.32
CA CYS A 153 -8.77 0.14 -14.38
C CYS A 153 -7.55 -0.80 -14.29
N MET A 154 -6.36 -0.27 -13.99
CA MET A 154 -5.15 -1.07 -13.76
C MET A 154 -5.29 -2.03 -12.57
N GLU A 155 -5.82 -1.54 -11.46
CA GLU A 155 -6.08 -2.34 -10.25
C GLU A 155 -7.09 -3.46 -10.54
N LEU A 156 -8.21 -3.13 -11.20
CA LEU A 156 -9.25 -4.11 -11.54
C LEU A 156 -8.78 -5.17 -12.54
N ALA A 157 -7.90 -4.81 -13.48
CA ALA A 157 -7.32 -5.77 -14.41
C ALA A 157 -6.41 -6.79 -13.70
N VAL A 158 -5.62 -6.34 -12.73
CA VAL A 158 -4.83 -7.24 -11.86
C VAL A 158 -5.76 -8.16 -11.08
N ASP A 159 -6.80 -7.60 -10.45
CA ASP A 159 -7.80 -8.39 -9.71
C ASP A 159 -8.46 -9.45 -10.58
N GLN A 160 -8.87 -9.09 -11.81
CA GLN A 160 -9.50 -10.03 -12.74
C GLN A 160 -8.57 -11.19 -13.13
N VAL A 161 -7.30 -10.89 -13.46
CA VAL A 161 -6.33 -11.94 -13.79
C VAL A 161 -6.08 -12.88 -12.61
N LEU A 162 -6.07 -12.35 -11.39
CA LEU A 162 -6.00 -13.16 -10.18
C LEU A 162 -7.28 -13.96 -9.94
N MET A 163 -8.47 -13.42 -10.23
CA MET A 163 -9.74 -14.17 -10.15
C MET A 163 -9.82 -15.30 -11.19
N ASP A 164 -9.21 -15.11 -12.37
CA ASP A 164 -9.13 -16.12 -13.43
C ASP A 164 -8.16 -17.29 -13.11
N GLY A 165 -7.48 -17.21 -11.96
CA GLY A 165 -6.62 -18.26 -11.41
C GLY A 165 -5.16 -18.22 -11.86
N PHE A 166 -4.74 -17.18 -12.62
CA PHE A 166 -3.34 -17.03 -13.05
C PHE A 166 -2.45 -16.62 -11.87
N ARG A 167 -1.32 -17.30 -11.69
CA ARG A 167 -0.39 -17.06 -10.58
C ARG A 167 1.05 -17.17 -11.07
N THR A 168 1.92 -16.28 -10.60
CA THR A 168 3.37 -16.47 -10.67
C THR A 168 3.84 -17.40 -9.53
N ALA A 169 5.09 -17.87 -9.62
CA ALA A 169 5.61 -18.92 -8.74
C ALA A 169 5.50 -18.58 -7.22
N ASP A 170 5.62 -17.30 -6.85
CA ASP A 170 5.58 -16.81 -5.47
C ASP A 170 4.18 -16.84 -4.83
N ILE A 171 3.12 -16.82 -5.64
CA ILE A 171 1.71 -16.81 -5.19
C ILE A 171 0.93 -18.04 -5.69
N ALA A 172 1.64 -19.01 -6.27
CA ALA A 172 1.04 -20.23 -6.77
C ALA A 172 0.51 -21.08 -5.61
N VAL A 173 -0.76 -21.48 -5.72
CA VAL A 173 -1.41 -22.44 -4.84
C VAL A 173 -1.80 -23.69 -5.63
N GLN A 174 -2.24 -24.74 -4.94
CA GLN A 174 -2.76 -25.93 -5.58
C GLN A 174 -3.87 -25.55 -6.59
N ASP A 175 -3.81 -26.13 -7.79
CA ASP A 175 -4.74 -25.90 -8.91
C ASP A 175 -4.69 -24.50 -9.57
N SER A 176 -3.69 -23.67 -9.25
CA SER A 176 -3.47 -22.39 -9.96
C SER A 176 -2.92 -22.57 -11.37
N LYS A 177 -3.25 -21.63 -12.26
CA LYS A 177 -2.66 -21.55 -13.61
C LYS A 177 -1.31 -20.84 -13.50
N LEU A 178 -0.25 -21.64 -13.33
CA LEU A 178 1.10 -21.12 -13.20
C LEU A 178 1.55 -20.44 -14.50
N VAL A 179 2.00 -19.19 -14.39
CA VAL A 179 2.52 -18.38 -15.51
C VAL A 179 3.84 -17.70 -15.14
N GLY A 180 4.63 -17.37 -16.15
CA GLY A 180 5.85 -16.56 -15.98
C GLY A 180 5.56 -15.06 -15.94
N SER A 181 6.61 -14.26 -15.74
CA SER A 181 6.55 -12.79 -15.66
C SER A 181 5.89 -12.16 -16.87
N GLN A 182 6.31 -12.57 -18.07
CA GLN A 182 5.83 -11.98 -19.33
C GLN A 182 4.37 -12.34 -19.56
N GLU A 183 4.00 -13.61 -19.42
CA GLU A 183 2.60 -14.02 -19.59
C GLU A 183 1.68 -13.33 -18.57
N MET A 184 2.10 -13.17 -17.32
CA MET A 184 1.32 -12.41 -16.34
C MET A 184 1.07 -10.96 -16.81
N GLY A 185 2.11 -10.28 -17.33
CA GLY A 185 1.97 -8.94 -17.90
C GLY A 185 1.01 -8.91 -19.11
N ASP A 186 1.16 -9.84 -20.05
CA ASP A 186 0.30 -9.95 -21.24
C ASP A 186 -1.17 -10.17 -20.86
N ARG A 187 -1.44 -10.99 -19.83
CA ARG A 187 -2.80 -11.23 -19.32
C ARG A 187 -3.41 -9.97 -18.71
N ILE A 188 -2.64 -9.19 -17.95
CA ILE A 188 -3.11 -7.94 -17.35
C ILE A 188 -3.42 -6.91 -18.44
N VAL A 189 -2.59 -6.81 -19.47
CA VAL A 189 -2.87 -5.95 -20.64
C VAL A 189 -4.15 -6.39 -21.35
N ALA A 190 -4.33 -7.69 -21.58
CA ALA A 190 -5.55 -8.21 -22.22
C ALA A 190 -6.82 -7.91 -21.37
N ALA A 191 -6.74 -8.00 -20.05
CA ALA A 191 -7.83 -7.65 -19.14
C ALA A 191 -8.16 -6.15 -19.13
N LEU A 192 -7.15 -5.29 -19.32
CA LEU A 192 -7.36 -3.84 -19.50
C LEU A 192 -8.10 -3.52 -20.81
N GLU A 193 -7.74 -4.20 -21.89
CA GLU A 193 -8.35 -3.97 -23.21
C GLU A 193 -9.79 -4.46 -23.28
N SER A 194 -10.14 -5.53 -22.58
CA SER A 194 -11.50 -6.08 -22.52
C SER A 194 -12.46 -5.31 -21.61
N SER A 195 -11.94 -4.41 -20.76
CA SER A 195 -12.71 -3.57 -19.84
C SER A 195 -13.16 -2.25 -20.49
N ARG A 196 -12.91 -2.06 -21.79
CA ARG A 196 -13.40 -0.93 -22.62
C ARG A 196 -14.74 -1.26 -23.27
#